data_AF-A0A225UYE7-F1
#
_entry.id   AF-A0A225UYE7-F1
#
_cell.length_a   1.000
_cell.length_b   1.000
_cell.length_c   1.000
_cell.angle_alpha   90.00
_cell.angle_beta   90.00
_cell.angle_gamma   90.00
#
_symmetry.space_group_name_H-M   'P 1'
#
loop_
_entity.id
_entity.type
_entity.pdbx_description
1 polymer ?
#
loop_
_entity_poly.entity_id
_entity_poly.type
_entity_poly.pdbx_seq_one_letter_code
_entity_poly.pdbx_strand_id
1 'polypeptide(L)'
;MDRTPDRLGDYLVALRNDFVATHTTCRRGLNLRGELNEYEKETRVLLKLASTGRVVDVLLRFGRVIESYMEVMNIEMTEAVRQWSEQLEIERMERVTFFREIVNDELRMVEAIGDESQQMELLTLLKCDLMQYENMLTSDELDVISDVYDRVVNYSDIVL
;
A
#
# COMPACT_ATOMS: atom_id res chain seq x y z
N MET A 1 -8.63 4.27 17.41
CA MET A 1 -8.78 3.92 15.98
C MET A 1 -8.49 2.44 15.90
N ASP A 2 -9.47 1.63 15.51
CA ASP A 2 -9.21 0.23 15.16
C ASP A 2 -8.22 0.22 14.01
N ARG A 3 -7.06 -0.40 14.20
CA ARG A 3 -6.04 -0.54 13.17
C ARG A 3 -6.51 -1.60 12.19
N THR A 4 -6.58 -1.26 10.90
CA THR A 4 -6.77 -2.29 9.88
C THR A 4 -5.55 -3.22 9.90
N PRO A 5 -5.73 -4.55 9.85
CA PRO A 5 -4.62 -5.52 9.92
C PRO A 5 -3.57 -5.32 8.82
N ASP A 6 -3.98 -4.72 7.71
CA ASP A 6 -3.17 -4.47 6.52
C ASP A 6 -2.80 -2.98 6.36
N ARG A 7 -2.72 -2.20 7.44
CA ARG A 7 -2.47 -0.74 7.35
C ARG A 7 -1.30 -0.37 6.41
N LEU A 8 -1.52 0.66 5.61
CA LEU A 8 -0.50 1.25 4.73
C LEU A 8 -0.87 2.71 4.40
N GLY A 9 -0.09 3.66 4.91
CA GLY A 9 -0.31 5.09 4.73
C GLY A 9 -1.09 5.78 5.86
N ASP A 10 -1.43 5.07 6.94
CA ASP A 10 -2.17 5.62 8.08
C ASP A 10 -1.44 6.82 8.68
N TYR A 11 -0.12 6.70 8.85
CA TYR A 11 0.71 7.79 9.34
C TYR A 11 0.61 9.04 8.45
N LEU A 12 0.69 8.87 7.13
CA LEU A 12 0.61 9.98 6.17
C LEU A 12 -0.79 10.60 6.11
N VAL A 13 -1.84 9.81 6.29
CA VAL A 13 -3.22 10.32 6.42
C VAL A 13 -3.37 11.18 7.67
N ALA A 14 -2.83 10.74 8.81
CA ALA A 14 -2.84 11.51 10.05
C ALA A 14 -2.04 12.81 9.88
N LEU A 15 -0.82 12.72 9.35
CA LEU A 15 0.07 13.85 9.07
C LEU A 15 -0.61 14.90 8.19
N ARG A 16 -1.28 14.45 7.12
CA ARG A 16 -2.07 15.31 6.23
C ARG A 16 -3.18 16.03 6.96
N ASN A 17 -3.91 15.33 7.83
CA ASN A 17 -5.04 15.90 8.56
C ASN A 17 -4.58 16.99 9.54
N ASP A 18 -3.49 16.74 10.27
CA ASP A 18 -2.89 17.71 11.18
C ASP A 18 -2.36 18.95 10.44
N PHE A 19 -1.70 18.73 9.29
CA PHE A 19 -1.22 19.82 8.45
C PHE A 19 -2.37 20.68 7.90
N VAL A 20 -3.45 20.08 7.41
CA VAL A 20 -4.60 20.81 6.85
C VAL A 20 -5.43 21.49 7.94
N ALA A 21 -5.43 20.99 9.18
CA ALA A 21 -6.10 21.65 10.30
C ALA A 21 -5.48 23.01 10.60
N THR A 22 -4.17 23.15 10.42
CA THR A 22 -3.41 24.39 10.61
C THR A 22 -3.28 25.22 9.33
N HIS A 23 -3.27 24.58 8.15
CA HIS A 23 -3.05 25.20 6.84
C HIS A 23 -4.19 24.89 5.85
N THR A 24 -5.40 25.39 6.15
CA THR A 24 -6.61 25.05 5.40
C THR A 24 -6.55 25.38 3.90
N THR A 25 -5.75 26.36 3.49
CA THR A 25 -5.51 26.75 2.08
C THR A 25 -4.86 25.62 1.27
N CYS A 26 -4.09 24.73 1.91
CA CYS A 26 -3.39 23.62 1.26
C CYS A 26 -4.29 22.39 1.02
N ARG A 27 -5.52 22.38 1.56
CA ARG A 27 -6.42 21.23 1.53
C ARG A 27 -6.65 20.67 0.12
N ARG A 28 -6.81 21.55 -0.88
CA ARG A 28 -7.10 21.15 -2.27
C ARG A 28 -5.93 20.42 -2.93
N GLY A 29 -4.69 20.77 -2.58
CA GLY A 29 -3.49 20.16 -3.15
C GLY A 29 -3.06 18.87 -2.47
N LEU A 30 -3.69 18.50 -1.35
CA LEU A 30 -3.34 17.32 -0.55
C LEU A 30 -4.49 16.30 -0.55
N ASN A 31 -4.78 15.70 -1.70
CA ASN A 31 -5.92 14.77 -1.88
C ASN A 31 -5.53 13.28 -1.77
N LEU A 32 -4.76 12.91 -0.73
CA LEU A 32 -4.34 11.51 -0.53
C LEU A 32 -5.53 10.53 -0.49
N ARG A 33 -6.63 10.93 0.17
CA ARG A 33 -7.86 10.14 0.22
C ARG A 33 -8.41 9.80 -1.17
N GLY A 34 -8.32 10.72 -2.12
CA GLY A 34 -8.78 10.48 -3.48
C GLY A 34 -7.90 9.47 -4.22
N GLU A 35 -6.58 9.56 -4.06
CA GLU A 35 -5.62 8.66 -4.71
C GLU A 35 -5.67 7.22 -4.15
N LEU A 36 -5.97 7.08 -2.85
CA LEU A 36 -6.08 5.78 -2.18
C LEU A 36 -7.50 5.21 -2.14
N ASN A 37 -8.52 5.94 -2.60
CA ASN A 37 -9.93 5.56 -2.42
C ASN A 37 -10.27 4.14 -2.91
N GLU A 38 -9.76 3.73 -4.07
CA GLU A 38 -10.03 2.38 -4.59
C GLU A 38 -9.33 1.29 -3.77
N TYR A 39 -8.13 1.58 -3.27
CA TYR A 39 -7.39 0.67 -2.39
C TYR A 39 -8.09 0.51 -1.03
N GLU A 40 -8.57 1.61 -0.44
CA GLU A 40 -9.28 1.59 0.86
C GLU A 40 -10.63 0.88 0.80
N LYS A 41 -11.30 0.89 -0.37
CA LYS A 41 -12.58 0.22 -0.58
C LYS A 41 -12.44 -1.27 -0.86
N GLU A 42 -11.28 -1.70 -1.35
CA GLU A 42 -11.06 -3.11 -1.66
C GLU A 42 -11.02 -3.92 -0.37
N THR A 43 -11.84 -4.96 -0.30
CA THR A 43 -11.96 -5.85 0.85
C THR A 43 -11.21 -7.18 0.64
N ARG A 44 -10.88 -7.51 -0.62
CA ARG A 44 -10.18 -8.73 -1.01
C ARG A 44 -8.69 -8.55 -0.75
N VAL A 45 -8.19 -9.26 0.24
CA VAL A 45 -6.84 -9.06 0.79
C VAL A 45 -5.73 -9.23 -0.25
N LEU A 46 -5.82 -10.22 -1.13
CA LEU A 46 -4.82 -10.46 -2.18
C LEU A 46 -4.82 -9.38 -3.27
N LEU A 47 -5.96 -8.73 -3.54
CA LEU A 47 -5.98 -7.60 -4.47
C LEU A 47 -5.40 -6.33 -3.86
N LYS A 48 -5.55 -6.17 -2.54
CA LYS A 48 -4.81 -5.13 -1.82
C LYS A 48 -3.31 -5.40 -1.88
N LEU A 49 -2.86 -6.66 -1.81
CA LEU A 49 -1.45 -7.02 -2.04
C LEU A 49 -1.01 -6.68 -3.48
N ALA A 50 -1.84 -7.02 -4.46
CA ALA A 50 -1.56 -6.77 -5.87
C ALA A 50 -1.49 -5.28 -6.26
N SER A 51 -1.87 -4.38 -5.36
CA SER A 51 -1.78 -2.93 -5.53
C SER A 51 -0.62 -2.29 -4.74
N THR A 52 0.26 -3.10 -4.13
CA THR A 52 1.25 -2.61 -3.16
C THR A 52 2.21 -1.59 -3.79
N GLY A 53 2.76 -1.88 -4.97
CA GLY A 53 3.68 -0.98 -5.66
C GLY A 53 3.05 0.38 -5.98
N ARG A 54 1.86 0.36 -6.58
CA ARG A 54 1.08 1.59 -6.85
C ARG A 54 0.81 2.40 -5.58
N VAL A 55 0.42 1.76 -4.48
CA VAL A 55 0.07 2.44 -3.23
C VAL A 55 1.33 3.03 -2.58
N VAL A 56 2.43 2.29 -2.55
CA VAL A 56 3.72 2.78 -2.05
C VAL A 56 4.20 3.98 -2.87
N ASP A 57 4.10 3.94 -4.21
CA ASP A 57 4.41 5.09 -5.07
C ASP A 57 3.61 6.34 -4.69
N VAL A 58 2.29 6.20 -4.57
CA VAL A 58 1.39 7.29 -4.16
C VAL A 58 1.82 7.88 -2.82
N LEU A 59 2.12 7.03 -1.83
CA LEU A 59 2.50 7.45 -0.48
C LEU A 59 3.87 8.15 -0.46
N LEU A 60 4.86 7.60 -1.17
CA LEU A 60 6.18 8.21 -1.31
C LEU A 60 6.09 9.59 -1.97
N ARG A 61 5.37 9.70 -3.09
CA ARG A 61 5.14 10.99 -3.76
C ARG A 61 4.43 11.97 -2.85
N PHE A 62 3.42 11.51 -2.11
CA PHE A 62 2.64 12.35 -1.21
C PHE A 62 3.47 12.88 -0.03
N GLY A 63 4.31 12.06 0.59
CA GLY A 63 5.22 12.51 1.65
C GLY A 63 6.15 13.62 1.18
N ARG A 64 6.73 13.48 -0.03
CA ARG A 64 7.55 14.54 -0.66
C ARG A 64 6.77 15.81 -0.95
N VAL A 65 5.50 15.70 -1.31
CA VAL A 65 4.62 16.87 -1.50
C VAL A 65 4.44 17.62 -0.18
N ILE A 66 4.22 16.94 0.95
CA ILE A 66 4.12 17.61 2.26
C ILE A 66 5.41 18.35 2.60
N GLU A 67 6.58 17.69 2.45
CA GLU A 67 7.89 18.33 2.67
C GLU A 67 8.04 19.60 1.83
N SER A 68 7.69 19.52 0.54
CA SER A 68 7.78 20.64 -0.41
C SER A 68 6.86 21.80 -0.02
N TYR A 69 5.65 21.52 0.46
CA TYR A 69 4.73 22.56 0.93
C TYR A 69 5.31 23.31 2.14
N MET A 70 5.91 22.59 3.09
CA MET A 70 6.52 23.21 4.26
C MET A 70 7.69 24.11 3.87
N GLU A 71 8.55 23.65 2.96
CA GLU A 71 9.67 24.42 2.45
C GLU A 71 9.21 25.70 1.72
N VAL A 72 8.30 25.57 0.75
CA VAL A 72 7.82 26.70 -0.07
C VAL A 72 7.09 27.74 0.78
N MET A 73 6.37 27.31 1.82
CA MET A 73 5.65 28.21 2.72
C MET A 73 6.50 28.70 3.89
N ASN A 74 7.79 28.34 3.95
CA ASN A 74 8.71 28.67 5.03
C ASN A 74 8.17 28.27 6.42
N ILE A 75 7.53 27.10 6.48
CA ILE A 75 7.02 26.48 7.72
C ILE A 75 8.13 25.60 8.27
N GLU A 76 8.38 25.69 9.58
CA GLU A 76 9.35 24.82 10.24
C GLU A 76 8.96 23.35 10.11
N MET A 77 9.85 22.54 9.53
CA MET A 77 9.64 21.10 9.38
C MET A 77 9.44 20.47 10.77
N THR A 78 8.29 19.85 10.99
CA THR A 78 8.00 19.16 12.24
C THR A 78 8.69 17.81 12.29
N GLU A 79 8.90 17.27 13.48
CA GLU A 79 9.47 15.93 13.63
C GLU A 79 8.58 14.86 13.00
N ALA A 80 7.26 15.03 13.06
CA ALA A 80 6.33 14.12 12.41
C ALA A 80 6.54 14.06 10.88
N VAL A 81 6.84 15.20 10.25
CA VAL A 81 7.18 15.20 8.83
C VAL A 81 8.59 14.64 8.60
N ARG A 82 9.58 14.86 9.48
CA ARG A 82 10.90 14.25 9.29
C ARG A 82 10.88 12.72 9.33
N GLN A 83 9.94 12.13 10.06
CA GLN A 83 9.86 10.69 10.29
C GLN A 83 8.88 9.96 9.37
N TRP A 84 8.13 10.65 8.49
CA TRP A 84 7.05 10.01 7.73
C TRP A 84 7.55 8.82 6.89
N SER A 85 8.76 8.90 6.33
CA SER A 85 9.32 7.83 5.51
C SER A 85 9.68 6.60 6.35
N GLU A 86 10.25 6.80 7.54
CA GLU A 86 10.54 5.70 8.47
C GLU A 86 9.26 5.03 8.96
N GLN A 87 8.22 5.82 9.24
CA GLN A 87 6.91 5.29 9.63
C GLN A 87 6.24 4.50 8.51
N LEU A 88 6.39 4.95 7.26
CA LEU A 88 5.91 4.19 6.10
C LEU A 88 6.64 2.84 5.97
N GLU A 89 7.96 2.79 6.17
CA GLU A 89 8.71 1.54 6.14
C GLU A 89 8.28 0.57 7.26
N ILE A 90 7.96 1.09 8.45
CA ILE A 90 7.39 0.28 9.55
C ILE A 90 6.04 -0.32 9.12
N GLU A 91 5.14 0.48 8.55
CA GLU A 91 3.84 0.00 8.07
C GLU A 91 3.99 -1.06 6.97
N ARG A 92 4.94 -0.89 6.05
CA ARG A 92 5.25 -1.87 5.00
C ARG A 92 5.75 -3.19 5.59
N MET A 93 6.64 -3.16 6.57
CA MET A 93 7.16 -4.35 7.24
C MET A 93 6.07 -5.11 8.01
N GLU A 94 5.19 -4.39 8.71
CA GLU A 94 4.04 -5.00 9.38
C GLU A 94 3.07 -5.63 8.38
N ARG A 95 2.82 -4.96 7.25
CA ARG A 95 1.99 -5.47 6.16
C ARG A 95 2.56 -6.74 5.54
N VAL A 96 3.88 -6.81 5.31
CA VAL A 96 4.58 -8.05 4.89
C VAL A 96 4.30 -9.17 5.87
N THR A 97 4.42 -8.91 7.17
CA THR A 97 4.19 -9.92 8.21
C THR A 97 2.75 -10.46 8.14
N PHE A 98 1.77 -9.56 8.02
CA PHE A 98 0.36 -9.92 7.84
C PHE A 98 0.12 -10.80 6.61
N PHE A 99 0.72 -10.48 5.46
CA PHE A 99 0.56 -11.31 4.26
C PHE A 99 1.30 -12.65 4.35
N ARG A 100 2.47 -12.70 5.02
CA ARG A 100 3.14 -13.98 5.31
C ARG A 100 2.24 -14.89 6.15
N GLU A 101 1.49 -14.35 7.11
CA GLU A 101 0.54 -15.15 7.88
C GLU A 101 -0.59 -15.73 7.01
N ILE A 102 -1.07 -14.97 6.02
CA ILE A 102 -2.08 -15.44 5.05
C ILE A 102 -1.51 -16.53 4.15
N VAL A 103 -0.32 -16.31 3.57
CA VAL A 103 0.34 -17.27 2.67
C VAL A 103 0.62 -18.61 3.36
N ASN A 104 0.93 -18.58 4.66
CA ASN A 104 1.21 -19.77 5.45
C ASN A 104 -0.04 -20.49 6.00
N ASP A 105 -1.23 -19.89 5.90
CA ASP A 105 -2.50 -20.48 6.30
C ASP A 105 -3.26 -20.95 5.06
N GLU A 106 -3.21 -22.27 4.79
CA GLU A 106 -3.81 -22.88 3.60
C GLU A 106 -5.29 -22.55 3.44
N LEU A 107 -6.06 -22.54 4.54
CA LEU A 107 -7.48 -22.28 4.50
C LEU A 107 -7.76 -20.83 4.12
N ARG A 108 -7.08 -19.88 4.79
CA ARG A 108 -7.19 -18.46 4.46
C ARG A 108 -6.75 -18.16 3.04
N MET A 109 -5.71 -18.85 2.58
CA MET A 109 -5.18 -18.64 1.24
C MET A 109 -6.18 -19.11 0.19
N VAL A 110 -6.72 -20.33 0.30
CA VAL A 110 -7.76 -20.83 -0.63
C VAL A 110 -9.00 -19.94 -0.63
N GLU A 111 -9.46 -19.49 0.54
CA GLU A 111 -10.58 -18.55 0.65
C GLU A 111 -10.30 -17.21 -0.04
N ALA A 112 -9.05 -16.73 0.02
CA ALA A 112 -8.67 -15.44 -0.55
C ALA A 112 -8.40 -15.48 -2.06
N ILE A 113 -7.99 -16.63 -2.62
CA ILE A 113 -7.78 -16.84 -4.07
C ILE A 113 -9.10 -16.67 -4.83
N GLY A 114 -10.18 -17.25 -4.31
CA GLY A 114 -11.50 -17.16 -4.93
C GLY A 114 -11.66 -18.00 -6.20
N ASP A 115 -12.63 -17.62 -7.03
CA ASP A 115 -12.96 -18.31 -8.29
C ASP A 115 -12.01 -17.97 -9.46
N GLU A 116 -12.16 -18.67 -10.59
CA GLU A 116 -11.32 -18.52 -11.78
C GLU A 116 -11.23 -17.07 -12.30
N SER A 117 -12.33 -16.32 -12.22
CA SER A 117 -12.34 -14.92 -12.66
C SER A 117 -11.54 -14.02 -11.73
N GLN A 118 -11.63 -14.28 -10.42
CA GLN A 118 -10.86 -13.59 -9.38
C GLN A 118 -9.38 -13.93 -9.45
N GLN A 119 -9.04 -15.18 -9.76
CA GLN A 119 -7.67 -15.66 -9.97
C GLN A 119 -7.01 -14.93 -11.14
N MET A 120 -7.68 -14.86 -12.29
CA MET A 120 -7.17 -14.15 -13.46
C MET A 120 -6.99 -12.65 -13.21
N GLU A 121 -7.96 -12.01 -12.54
CA GLU A 121 -7.86 -10.61 -12.12
C GLU A 121 -6.62 -10.40 -11.22
N LEU A 122 -6.46 -11.25 -10.21
CA LEU A 122 -5.35 -11.18 -9.26
C LEU A 122 -3.98 -11.34 -9.94
N LEU A 123 -3.79 -12.39 -10.74
CA LEU A 123 -2.53 -12.63 -11.45
C LEU A 123 -2.19 -11.48 -12.40
N THR A 124 -3.20 -10.94 -13.09
CA THR A 124 -3.02 -9.79 -13.99
C THR A 124 -2.55 -8.56 -13.21
N LEU A 125 -3.20 -8.26 -12.08
CA LEU A 125 -2.85 -7.10 -11.26
C LEU A 125 -1.46 -7.24 -10.64
N LEU A 126 -1.12 -8.41 -10.10
CA LEU A 126 0.22 -8.69 -9.55
C LEU A 126 1.29 -8.44 -10.63
N LYS A 127 1.09 -8.98 -11.84
CA LYS A 127 2.03 -8.82 -12.95
C LYS A 127 2.15 -7.36 -13.39
N CYS A 128 1.02 -6.66 -13.56
CA CYS A 128 1.01 -5.26 -13.97
C CYS A 128 1.68 -4.34 -12.93
N ASP A 129 1.40 -4.54 -11.64
CA ASP A 129 1.97 -3.75 -10.55
C ASP A 129 3.49 -3.98 -10.45
N LEU A 130 3.95 -5.23 -10.51
CA LEU A 130 5.37 -5.56 -10.56
C LEU A 130 6.07 -4.90 -11.76
N MET A 131 5.52 -5.05 -12.96
CA MET A 131 6.12 -4.46 -14.18
C MET A 131 6.31 -2.95 -14.09
N GLN A 132 5.46 -2.26 -13.33
CA GLN A 132 5.51 -0.81 -13.22
C GLN A 132 6.28 -0.31 -11.99
N TYR A 133 6.26 -1.07 -10.88
CA TYR A 133 6.67 -0.58 -9.56
C TYR A 133 7.70 -1.47 -8.84
N GLU A 134 8.26 -2.51 -9.49
CA GLU A 134 9.25 -3.42 -8.88
C GLU A 134 10.36 -2.68 -8.12
N ASN A 135 10.93 -1.62 -8.69
CA ASN A 135 12.03 -0.85 -8.09
C ASN A 135 11.65 -0.08 -6.81
N MET A 136 10.36 0.02 -6.50
CA MET A 136 9.87 0.68 -5.29
C MET A 136 9.62 -0.32 -4.15
N LEU A 137 9.50 -1.61 -4.47
CA LEU A 137 9.21 -2.67 -3.53
C LEU A 137 10.49 -3.13 -2.83
N THR A 138 10.35 -3.53 -1.57
CA THR A 138 11.42 -4.17 -0.81
C THR A 138 11.56 -5.64 -1.23
N SER A 139 12.71 -6.26 -0.92
CA SER A 139 12.89 -7.70 -1.16
C SER A 139 11.81 -8.52 -0.46
N ASP A 140 11.45 -8.19 0.78
CA ASP A 140 10.45 -8.93 1.53
C ASP A 140 9.04 -8.82 0.93
N GLU A 141 8.69 -7.67 0.35
CA GLU A 141 7.43 -7.50 -0.37
C GLU A 141 7.42 -8.30 -1.68
N LEU A 142 8.54 -8.28 -2.43
CA LEU A 142 8.69 -9.07 -3.65
C LEU A 142 8.59 -10.57 -3.36
N ASP A 143 9.21 -11.04 -2.29
CA ASP A 143 9.14 -12.45 -1.87
C ASP A 143 7.69 -12.86 -1.59
N VAL A 144 6.96 -12.07 -0.81
CA VAL A 144 5.54 -12.36 -0.50
C VAL A 144 4.66 -12.31 -1.75
N ILE A 145 4.89 -11.34 -2.63
CA ILE A 145 4.16 -11.24 -3.91
C ILE A 145 4.43 -12.46 -4.78
N SER A 146 5.69 -12.92 -4.84
CA SER A 146 6.08 -14.13 -5.57
C SER A 146 5.42 -15.38 -4.98
N ASP A 147 5.43 -15.53 -3.66
CA ASP A 147 4.79 -16.67 -2.98
C ASP A 147 3.28 -16.71 -3.28
N VAL A 148 2.60 -15.56 -3.24
CA VAL A 148 1.17 -15.47 -3.60
C VAL A 148 0.94 -15.82 -5.06
N TYR A 149 1.78 -15.30 -5.97
CA TYR A 149 1.68 -15.61 -7.39
C TYR A 149 1.79 -17.11 -7.63
N ASP A 150 2.82 -17.77 -7.09
CA ASP A 150 3.04 -19.20 -7.24
C ASP A 150 1.90 -20.02 -6.64
N ARG A 151 1.35 -19.61 -5.48
CA ARG A 151 0.18 -20.26 -4.89
C ARG A 151 -1.05 -20.19 -5.78
N VAL A 152 -1.33 -19.02 -6.38
CA VAL A 152 -2.48 -18.84 -7.27
C VAL A 152 -2.29 -19.65 -8.56
N VAL A 153 -1.09 -19.64 -9.15
CA VAL A 153 -0.77 -20.46 -10.34
C VAL A 153 -0.98 -21.94 -10.05
N ASN A 154 -0.44 -22.44 -8.93
CA ASN A 154 -0.58 -23.86 -8.55
C ASN A 154 -2.02 -24.25 -8.23
N TYR A 155 -2.85 -23.34 -7.77
CA TYR A 155 -4.26 -23.60 -7.48
C TYR A 155 -5.14 -23.57 -8.74
N SER A 156 -4.80 -22.74 -9.72
CA SER A 156 -5.65 -22.44 -10.88
C SER A 156 -5.21 -23.09 -12.19
N ASP A 157 -3.98 -23.63 -12.27
CA ASP A 157 -3.29 -24.01 -13.51
C ASP A 157 -3.14 -22.86 -14.54
N ILE A 158 -3.39 -21.61 -14.15
CA ILE A 158 -3.24 -20.42 -15.00
C ILE A 158 -1.80 -19.93 -14.92
N VAL A 159 -1.16 -19.65 -16.07
CA VAL A 159 0.18 -19.07 -16.15
C VAL A 159 0.17 -17.85 -17.06
N LEU A 160 0.67 -16.71 -16.58
CA LEU A 160 0.69 -15.42 -17.30
C LEU A 160 2.08 -14.95 -17.72
#